data_AF-A0A1Y1YEC4-F1
#
_entry.id   AF-A0A1Y1YEC4-F1
#
_cell.length_a   1.000
_cell.length_b   1.000
_cell.length_c   1.000
_cell.angle_alpha   90.00
_cell.angle_beta   90.00
_cell.angle_gamma   90.00
#
_symmetry.space_group_name_H-M   'P 1'
#
loop_
_entity.id
_entity.type
_entity.pdbx_description
1 polymer ?
#
loop_
_entity_poly.entity_id
_entity_poly.type
_entity_poly.pdbx_seq_one_letter_code
_entity_poly.pdbx_strand_id
1 'polypeptide(L)'
;MEVQEFLKKCGLEQYTEAFFAEGFDQLRSLLEITEPDLVALGVKRGHRRLLQREIVAVKGATSLSTPFPLTITPENPFMNLTGS
;
A
#
# COMPACT_ATOMS: atom_id res chain seq x y z
N MET A 1 16.29 -4.25 -5.48
CA MET A 1 15.03 -4.98 -5.27
C MET A 1 14.13 -4.67 -6.45
N GLU A 2 13.79 -5.70 -7.21
CA GLU A 2 12.97 -5.60 -8.42
C GLU A 2 11.48 -5.91 -8.14
N VAL A 3 10.59 -5.61 -9.10
CA VAL A 3 9.15 -5.93 -9.00
C VAL A 3 8.92 -7.43 -8.71
N GLN A 4 9.71 -8.30 -9.35
CA GLN A 4 9.61 -9.75 -9.22
C GLN A 4 9.87 -10.22 -7.79
N GLU A 5 10.92 -9.71 -7.14
CA GLU A 5 11.23 -10.08 -5.75
C GLU A 5 10.12 -9.64 -4.80
N PHE A 6 9.55 -8.44 -5.02
CA PHE A 6 8.45 -7.95 -4.21
C PHE A 6 7.19 -8.81 -4.36
N LEU A 7 6.83 -9.12 -5.61
CA LEU A 7 5.70 -10.00 -5.90
C LEU A 7 5.92 -11.39 -5.31
N LYS A 8 7.13 -11.95 -5.40
CA LYS A 8 7.49 -13.22 -4.78
C LYS A 8 7.33 -13.21 -3.26
N LYS A 9 7.76 -12.13 -2.57
CA LYS A 9 7.52 -11.98 -1.12
C LYS A 9 6.03 -11.96 -0.75
N CYS A 10 5.20 -11.41 -1.63
CA CYS A 10 3.74 -11.38 -1.44
C CYS A 10 3.04 -12.69 -1.87
N GLY A 11 3.74 -13.66 -2.50
CA GLY A 11 3.12 -14.83 -3.12
C GLY A 11 2.33 -14.51 -4.40
N LEU A 12 2.68 -13.41 -5.08
CA LEU A 12 2.03 -12.87 -6.26
C LEU A 12 2.91 -12.98 -7.52
N GLU A 13 3.90 -13.87 -7.51
CA GLU A 13 4.82 -14.11 -8.63
C GLU A 13 4.12 -14.43 -9.95
N GLN A 14 2.90 -15.00 -9.90
CA GLN A 14 2.06 -15.25 -11.07
C GLN A 14 1.66 -13.98 -11.85
N TYR A 15 1.69 -12.81 -11.21
CA TYR A 15 1.38 -11.54 -11.86
C TYR A 15 2.63 -10.89 -12.46
N THR A 16 3.83 -11.41 -12.24
CA THR A 16 5.08 -10.81 -12.71
C THR A 16 5.03 -10.52 -14.21
N GLU A 17 4.65 -11.48 -15.04
CA GLU A 17 4.53 -11.26 -16.49
C GLU A 17 3.53 -10.16 -16.86
N ALA A 18 2.39 -10.08 -16.16
CA ALA A 18 1.40 -9.02 -16.40
C ALA A 18 1.96 -7.64 -16.07
N PHE A 19 2.69 -7.51 -14.96
CA PHE A 19 3.34 -6.26 -14.57
C PHE A 19 4.42 -5.84 -15.58
N PHE A 20 5.26 -6.78 -16.02
CA PHE A 20 6.26 -6.51 -17.05
C PHE A 20 5.64 -6.14 -18.40
N ALA A 21 4.54 -6.79 -18.80
CA ALA A 21 3.83 -6.49 -20.04
C ALA A 21 3.28 -5.05 -20.06
N GLU A 22 2.85 -4.54 -18.92
CA GLU A 22 2.37 -3.17 -18.76
C GLU A 22 3.51 -2.15 -18.57
N GLY A 23 4.76 -2.61 -18.37
CA GLY A 23 5.93 -1.75 -18.16
C GLY A 23 6.22 -1.41 -16.70
N PHE A 24 5.70 -2.19 -15.75
CA PHE A 24 6.03 -2.12 -14.33
C PHE A 24 7.20 -3.05 -13.99
N ASP A 25 8.37 -2.87 -14.61
CA ASP A 25 9.59 -3.66 -14.35
C ASP A 25 10.32 -3.23 -13.06
N GLN A 26 10.08 -1.99 -12.60
CA GLN A 26 10.78 -1.41 -11.45
C GLN A 26 9.94 -1.43 -10.16
N LEU A 27 10.61 -1.63 -9.03
CA LEU A 27 9.96 -1.53 -7.72
C LEU A 27 9.41 -0.13 -7.45
N ARG A 28 10.05 0.95 -7.94
CA ARG A 28 9.51 2.32 -7.80
C ARG A 28 8.14 2.44 -8.45
N SER A 29 8.02 2.00 -9.71
CA SER A 29 6.75 1.99 -10.44
C SER A 29 5.68 1.17 -9.69
N LEU A 30 6.08 0.06 -9.07
CA LEU A 30 5.19 -0.73 -8.21
C LEU A 30 4.75 0.02 -6.94
N LEU A 31 5.63 0.81 -6.32
CA LEU A 31 5.29 1.60 -5.12
C LEU A 31 4.35 2.79 -5.45
N GLU A 32 4.33 3.20 -6.71
CA GLU A 32 3.47 4.25 -7.25
C GLU A 32 2.21 3.70 -7.94
N ILE A 33 2.06 2.37 -8.01
CA ILE A 33 0.92 1.75 -8.69
C ILE A 33 -0.42 2.14 -8.06
N THR A 34 -1.39 2.45 -8.90
CA THR A 34 -2.73 2.89 -8.45
C THR A 34 -3.74 1.75 -8.50
N GLU A 35 -4.90 1.95 -7.87
CA GLU A 35 -5.99 0.98 -7.92
C GLU A 35 -6.47 0.65 -9.35
N PRO A 36 -6.66 1.61 -10.27
CA PRO A 36 -7.05 1.29 -11.65
C PRO A 36 -6.00 0.47 -12.40
N ASP A 37 -4.71 0.70 -12.17
CA ASP A 37 -3.64 -0.10 -12.79
C ASP A 37 -3.75 -1.57 -12.35
N LEU A 38 -3.97 -1.81 -11.05
CA LEU A 38 -4.20 -3.15 -10.51
C LEU A 38 -5.48 -3.80 -11.06
N VAL A 39 -6.49 -3.01 -11.42
CA VAL A 39 -7.70 -3.50 -12.08
C VAL A 39 -7.41 -3.88 -13.54
N ALA A 40 -6.64 -3.06 -14.25
CA ALA A 40 -6.23 -3.32 -15.64
C ALA A 40 -5.38 -4.60 -15.75
N LEU A 41 -4.49 -4.82 -14.78
CA LEU A 41 -3.69 -6.04 -14.63
C LEU A 41 -4.51 -7.28 -14.22
N GLY A 42 -5.81 -7.14 -13.94
CA GLY A 42 -6.67 -8.25 -13.53
C GLY A 42 -6.40 -8.76 -12.10
N VAL A 43 -5.79 -7.94 -11.25
CA VAL A 43 -5.45 -8.33 -9.88
C VAL A 43 -6.72 -8.36 -9.02
N LYS A 44 -6.95 -9.51 -8.35
CA LYS A 44 -8.10 -9.73 -7.46
C LYS A 44 -8.10 -8.76 -6.27
N ARG A 45 -9.28 -8.30 -5.84
CA ARG A 45 -9.46 -7.38 -4.69
C ARG A 45 -8.67 -7.78 -3.44
N GLY A 46 -8.63 -9.08 -3.10
CA GLY A 46 -7.87 -9.58 -1.94
C GLY A 46 -6.35 -9.36 -2.09
N HIS A 47 -5.82 -9.64 -3.28
CA HIS A 47 -4.40 -9.44 -3.59
C HIS A 47 -4.04 -7.95 -3.58
N ARG A 48 -4.92 -7.08 -4.09
CA ARG A 48 -4.72 -5.62 -4.06
C ARG A 48 -4.51 -5.09 -2.63
N ARG A 49 -5.30 -5.57 -1.66
CA ARG A 49 -5.12 -5.22 -0.23
C ARG A 49 -3.77 -5.69 0.31
N LEU A 50 -3.33 -6.88 -0.09
CA LEU A 50 -2.06 -7.46 0.33
C LEU A 50 -0.87 -6.67 -0.24
N LEU A 51 -0.93 -6.34 -1.54
CA LEU A 51 0.02 -5.48 -2.25
C LEU A 51 0.12 -4.10 -1.60
N GLN A 52 -1.01 -3.44 -1.35
CA GLN A 52 -1.01 -2.13 -0.69
C GLN A 52 -0.39 -2.19 0.71
N ARG A 53 -0.68 -3.22 1.50
CA ARG A 53 -0.08 -3.38 2.83
C ARG A 53 1.44 -3.50 2.74
N GLU A 54 1.94 -4.29 1.80
CA GLU A 54 3.39 -4.47 1.62
C GLU A 54 4.05 -3.21 1.03
N ILE A 55 3.39 -2.49 0.12
CA ILE A 55 3.86 -1.20 -0.41
C ILE A 55 4.03 -0.19 0.73
N VAL A 56 3.04 -0.09 1.63
CA VAL A 56 3.10 0.77 2.81
C VAL A 56 4.22 0.33 3.74
N ALA A 57 4.39 -0.97 3.98
CA ALA A 57 5.47 -1.50 4.82
C ALA A 57 6.86 -1.17 4.24
N VAL A 58 7.07 -1.32 2.93
CA VAL A 58 8.34 -0.99 2.27
C VAL A 58 8.60 0.53 2.24
N LYS A 59 7.57 1.34 2.00
CA LYS A 59 7.67 2.82 2.08
C LYS A 59 8.01 3.28 3.50
N GLY A 60 7.34 2.70 4.50
CA GLY A 60 7.58 2.98 5.91
C GLY A 60 8.94 2.47 6.41
N ALA A 61 9.47 1.37 5.87
CA ALA A 61 10.81 0.89 6.21
C ALA A 61 11.92 1.77 5.60
N THR A 62 11.68 2.36 4.43
CA THR A 62 12.65 3.23 3.74
C THR A 62 12.66 4.64 4.35
N SER A 63 11.52 5.15 4.80
CA SER A 63 11.43 6.38 5.58
C SER A 63 11.47 6.07 7.07
N LEU A 64 12.65 6.13 7.69
CA LEU A 64 12.84 6.06 9.14
C LEU A 64 12.25 7.29 9.88
N SER A 65 11.00 7.63 9.63
CA SER A 65 10.25 8.60 10.42
C SER A 65 8.80 8.18 10.56
N THR A 66 8.50 7.81 11.79
CA THR A 66 7.18 7.65 12.41
C THR A 66 6.35 6.42 12.02
N PRO A 67 6.21 5.43 12.92
CA PRO A 67 5.02 4.61 12.92
C PRO A 67 3.84 5.53 13.23
N PHE A 68 2.91 5.69 12.28
CA PHE A 68 1.55 6.11 12.62
C PHE A 68 0.79 4.85 13.01
N PRO A 69 0.65 4.50 14.31
CA PRO A 69 -0.58 3.85 14.70
C PRO A 69 -1.68 4.88 14.47
N LEU A 70 -2.68 4.51 13.68
CA LEU A 70 -3.97 5.20 13.69
C LEU A 70 -4.53 5.02 15.10
N THR A 71 -4.10 5.88 16.03
CA THR A 71 -4.91 6.26 17.17
C THR A 71 -6.11 6.95 16.55
N ILE A 72 -7.18 6.19 16.38
CA ILE A 72 -8.51 6.73 16.28
C ILE A 72 -8.75 7.37 17.65
N THR A 73 -8.36 8.63 17.82
CA THR A 73 -8.96 9.47 18.87
C THR A 73 -10.37 9.76 18.39
N PRO A 74 -11.42 9.27 19.08
CA PRO A 74 -12.65 10.04 19.09
C PRO A 74 -12.35 11.30 19.91
N GLU A 75 -11.81 12.31 19.24
CA GLU A 75 -11.90 13.69 19.70
C GLU A 75 -13.39 14.02 19.78
N ASN A 76 -13.96 13.91 20.98
CA ASN A 76 -15.27 14.47 21.29
C ASN A 76 -15.05 15.96 21.59
N PRO A 77 -15.51 16.89 20.73
CA PRO A 77 -15.49 18.30 21.03
C PRO A 77 -16.77 18.61 21.81
N PHE A 78 -16.72 18.52 23.13
CA PHE A 78 -17.72 19.19 23.96
C PHE A 78 -17.05 20.19 24.89
N MET A 79 -16.71 21.33 24.30
CA MET A 79 -16.83 22.59 25.02
C MET A 79 -18.30 22.73 25.43
N ASN A 80 -18.61 22.53 26.70
CA ASN A 80 -19.71 23.25 27.33
C ASN A 80 -19.18 24.01 28.55
N LEU A 81 -19.06 25.31 28.32
CA LEU A 81 -19.10 26.33 29.33
C LEU A 81 -20.38 26.18 30.16
N THR A 82 -20.24 25.82 31.43
CA THR A 82 -21.14 26.22 32.51
C THR A 82 -20.22 26.51 33.70
N GLY A 83 -19.98 27.73 34.16
CA GLY A 83 -20.93 28.83 34.29
C GLY A 83 -21.82 28.58 35.51
N SER A 84 -21.23 28.59 36.72
CA SER A 84 -21.87 28.91 38.01
C SER A 84 -20.79 29.10 39.08
#